data_AF-Q098J2-F1
#
_entry.id   AF-Q098J2-F1
#
_cell.length_a   1.000
_cell.length_b   1.000
_cell.length_c   1.000
_cell.angle_alpha   90.00
_cell.angle_beta   90.00
_cell.angle_gamma   90.00
#
_symmetry.space_group_name_H-M   'P 1'
#
loop_
_entity.id
_entity.type
_entity.pdbx_description
1 polymer ?
#
loop_
_entity_poly.entity_id
_entity_poly.type
_entity_poly.pdbx_seq_one_letter_code
_entity_poly.pdbx_strand_id
1 'polypeptide(L)'
;MQPLILRVEGRSRAREALEDHLALCELAEELEEFAPGGPEWQARLTALEDLLVAHAQEQEAALFPRIATCLNEREGEELLRVLESSQEDLGGRFGSSTEGQRLLDAPRWGP
;
A
#
# COMPACT_ATOMS: atom_id res chain seq x y z
N MET A 1 -5.54 -9.65 -1.60
CA MET A 1 -6.39 -8.95 -0.60
C MET A 1 -7.82 -8.66 -1.07
N GLN A 2 -8.08 -8.30 -2.33
CA GLN A 2 -9.43 -7.86 -2.76
C GLN A 2 -10.62 -8.78 -2.42
N PRO A 3 -10.57 -10.11 -2.60
CA PRO A 3 -11.69 -10.98 -2.25
C PRO A 3 -12.05 -10.92 -0.75
N LEU A 4 -11.06 -10.70 0.12
CA LEU A 4 -11.26 -10.53 1.55
C LEU A 4 -11.89 -9.18 1.88
N ILE A 5 -11.45 -8.10 1.22
CA ILE A 5 -12.04 -6.77 1.39
C ILE A 5 -13.51 -6.79 0.96
N LEU A 6 -13.82 -7.41 -0.18
CA LEU A 6 -15.21 -7.59 -0.63
C LEU A 6 -16.08 -8.33 0.40
N ARG A 7 -15.52 -9.35 1.06
CA ARG A 7 -16.21 -10.13 2.09
C ARG A 7 -16.45 -9.32 3.36
N VAL A 8 -15.49 -8.50 3.80
CA VAL A 8 -15.49 -7.79 5.10
C VAL A 8 -16.17 -6.42 5.03
N GLU A 9 -15.98 -5.71 3.92
CA GLU A 9 -16.43 -4.32 3.74
C GLU A 9 -17.62 -4.20 2.77
N GLY A 10 -17.92 -5.27 2.02
CA GLY A 10 -18.93 -5.25 0.99
C GLY A 10 -18.47 -4.57 -0.31
N ARG A 11 -19.36 -4.58 -1.31
CA ARG A 11 -19.02 -4.23 -2.69
C ARG A 11 -18.62 -2.76 -2.89
N SER A 12 -19.28 -1.83 -2.19
CA SER A 12 -19.03 -0.40 -2.37
C SER A 12 -17.62 -0.03 -1.92
N ARG A 13 -17.27 -0.40 -0.69
CA ARG A 13 -15.96 -0.14 -0.10
C ARG A 13 -14.83 -0.90 -0.80
N ALA A 14 -15.09 -2.13 -1.24
CA ALA A 14 -14.10 -2.87 -2.04
C ALA A 14 -13.81 -2.20 -3.38
N ARG A 15 -14.80 -1.50 -3.97
CA ARG A 15 -14.60 -0.71 -5.19
C ARG A 15 -13.80 0.56 -4.89
N GLU A 16 -14.17 1.29 -3.85
CA GLU A 16 -13.44 2.49 -3.40
C GLU A 16 -11.96 2.17 -3.12
N ALA A 17 -11.69 1.09 -2.39
CA ALA A 17 -10.32 0.65 -2.14
C ALA A 17 -9.55 0.31 -3.43
N LEU A 18 -10.22 -0.20 -4.48
CA LEU A 18 -9.59 -0.40 -5.79
C LEU A 18 -9.29 0.93 -6.48
N GLU A 19 -10.22 1.89 -6.42
CA GLU A 19 -10.05 3.22 -7.00
C GLU A 19 -8.88 3.96 -6.33
N ASP A 20 -8.72 3.85 -5.01
CA ASP A 20 -7.57 4.41 -4.29
C ASP A 20 -6.23 3.81 -4.77
N HIS A 21 -6.18 2.49 -4.95
CA HIS A 21 -4.99 1.82 -5.47
C HIS A 21 -4.67 2.22 -6.91
N LEU A 22 -5.69 2.44 -7.75
CA LEU A 22 -5.50 2.92 -9.12
C LEU A 22 -4.95 4.35 -9.11
N ALA A 23 -5.49 5.24 -8.28
CA ALA A 23 -4.99 6.61 -8.16
C ALA A 23 -3.53 6.67 -7.67
N LEU A 24 -3.15 5.79 -6.73
CA LEU A 24 -1.76 5.64 -6.30
C LEU A 24 -0.84 5.20 -7.46
N CYS A 25 -1.28 4.24 -8.27
CA CYS A 25 -0.53 3.79 -9.44
C CYS A 25 -0.39 4.89 -10.50
N GLU A 26 -1.48 5.60 -10.82
CA GLU A 26 -1.47 6.70 -11.78
C GLU A 26 -0.52 7.83 -11.34
N LEU A 27 -0.51 8.21 -10.07
CA LEU A 27 0.43 9.20 -9.54
C LEU A 27 1.88 8.72 -9.60
N ALA A 28 2.13 7.44 -9.35
CA ALA A 28 3.46 6.85 -9.47
C ALA A 28 3.95 6.83 -10.92
N GLU A 29 3.08 6.50 -11.88
CA GLU A 29 3.36 6.54 -13.31
C GLU A 29 3.61 7.98 -13.80
N GLU A 30 2.78 8.95 -13.37
CA GLU A 30 2.99 10.36 -13.69
C GLU A 30 4.36 10.89 -13.23
N LEU A 31 4.86 10.42 -12.08
CA LEU A 31 6.19 10.81 -11.59
C LEU A 31 7.33 10.36 -12.51
N GLU A 32 7.14 9.29 -13.28
CA GLU A 32 8.11 8.83 -14.28
C GLU A 32 8.15 9.74 -15.51
N GLU A 33 7.08 10.48 -15.79
CA GLU A 33 6.96 11.38 -16.94
C GLU A 33 7.57 12.77 -16.69
N PHE A 34 7.68 13.19 -15.42
CA PHE A 34 8.20 14.51 -15.06
C PHE A 34 9.68 14.48 -14.71
N ALA A 35 10.37 15.60 -15.00
CA ALA A 35 11.76 15.78 -14.59
C ALA A 35 11.87 15.80 -13.05
N PRO A 36 12.70 14.93 -12.44
CA PRO A 36 12.87 14.90 -10.99
C PRO A 36 13.27 16.27 -10.44
N GLY A 37 12.58 16.72 -9.38
CA GLY A 37 12.83 18.00 -8.72
C GLY A 37 12.18 19.22 -9.36
N GLY A 38 11.49 19.09 -10.51
CA GLY A 38 10.64 20.14 -11.07
C GLY A 38 9.38 20.40 -10.24
N PRO A 39 8.72 21.57 -10.39
CA PRO A 39 7.54 21.91 -9.58
C PRO A 39 6.38 20.94 -9.81
N GLU A 40 6.18 20.44 -11.03
CA GLU A 40 5.15 19.44 -11.34
C GLU A 40 5.47 18.09 -10.67
N TRP A 41 6.73 17.66 -10.72
CA TRP A 41 7.19 16.43 -10.06
C TRP A 41 7.00 16.51 -8.54
N GLN A 42 7.36 17.64 -7.92
CA GLN A 42 7.18 17.86 -6.48
C GLN A 42 5.70 17.85 -6.08
N ALA A 43 4.83 18.46 -6.90
CA ALA A 43 3.40 18.45 -6.66
C ALA A 43 2.81 17.02 -6.72
N ARG A 44 3.23 16.21 -7.71
CA ARG A 44 2.82 14.80 -7.80
C ARG A 44 3.35 13.96 -6.65
N LEU A 45 4.60 14.18 -6.25
CA LEU A 45 5.19 13.46 -5.13
C LEU A 45 4.45 13.76 -3.83
N THR A 46 4.14 15.02 -3.58
CA THR A 46 3.36 15.44 -2.39
C THR A 46 1.97 14.80 -2.41
N ALA A 47 1.28 14.81 -3.56
CA ALA A 47 -0.04 14.18 -3.68
C ALA A 47 0.02 12.66 -3.47
N LEU A 48 1.06 11.99 -3.97
CA LEU A 48 1.28 10.57 -3.76
C LEU A 48 1.55 10.25 -2.29
N GLU A 49 2.38 11.06 -1.62
CA GLU A 49 2.66 10.92 -0.19
C GLU A 49 1.39 11.08 0.65
N ASP A 50 0.63 12.15 0.42
CA ASP A 50 -0.62 12.43 1.14
C ASP A 50 -1.63 11.28 0.97
N LEU A 51 -1.80 10.80 -0.27
CA LEU A 51 -2.72 9.70 -0.56
C LEU A 51 -2.24 8.38 0.06
N LEU A 52 -0.94 8.08 -0.01
CA LEU A 52 -0.37 6.86 0.56
C LEU A 52 -0.51 6.83 2.07
N VAL A 53 -0.23 7.95 2.74
CA VAL A 53 -0.38 8.07 4.20
C VAL A 53 -1.84 7.91 4.60
N ALA A 54 -2.76 8.59 3.93
CA ALA A 54 -4.19 8.46 4.22
C ALA A 54 -4.69 7.02 4.01
N HIS A 55 -4.28 6.38 2.91
CA HIS A 55 -4.64 5.00 2.61
C HIS A 55 -4.11 4.02 3.68
N ALA A 56 -2.84 4.14 4.07
CA ALA A 56 -2.25 3.31 5.10
C ALA A 56 -2.95 3.49 6.45
N GLN A 57 -3.23 4.74 6.84
CA GLN A 57 -3.92 5.04 8.09
C GLN A 57 -5.33 4.44 8.14
N GLU A 58 -6.11 4.54 7.06
CA GLU A 58 -7.44 3.92 6.99
C GLU A 58 -7.35 2.39 7.10
N GLN A 59 -6.35 1.79 6.46
CA GLN A 59 -6.14 0.35 6.53
C GLN A 59 -5.77 -0.11 7.94
N GLU A 60 -4.83 0.57 8.59
CA GLU A 60 -4.36 0.24 9.94
C GLU A 60 -5.43 0.47 11.01
N ALA A 61 -6.14 1.60 10.93
CA ALA A 61 -7.12 1.97 11.94
C ALA A 61 -8.44 1.22 11.79
N ALA A 62 -8.85 0.89 10.56
CA ALA A 62 -10.19 0.36 10.28
C ALA A 62 -10.18 -1.03 9.64
N LEU A 63 -9.51 -1.19 8.50
CA LEU A 63 -9.64 -2.40 7.68
C LEU A 63 -8.99 -3.63 8.35
N PHE A 64 -7.74 -3.53 8.79
CA PHE A 64 -7.00 -4.66 9.35
C PHE A 64 -7.62 -5.20 10.64
N PRO A 65 -8.05 -4.36 11.61
CA PRO A 65 -8.80 -4.85 12.76
C PRO A 65 -10.05 -5.63 12.36
N ARG A 66 -10.81 -5.13 11.38
CA ARG A 66 -12.03 -5.82 10.92
C ARG A 66 -11.72 -7.15 10.24
N ILE A 67 -10.72 -7.19 9.36
CA ILE A 67 -10.25 -8.44 8.76
C ILE A 67 -9.83 -9.44 9.85
N ALA A 68 -9.08 -9.00 10.86
CA ALA A 68 -8.63 -9.85 11.97
C ALA A 68 -9.80 -10.45 12.76
N THR A 69 -10.91 -9.71 12.93
CA THR A 69 -12.11 -10.26 13.59
C THR A 69 -12.90 -11.24 12.73
N CYS A 70 -12.76 -11.19 11.40
CA CYS A 70 -13.52 -12.03 10.48
C CYS A 70 -12.80 -13.32 10.06
N LEU A 71 -11.48 -13.38 10.21
CA LEU A 71 -10.69 -14.55 9.85
C LEU A 71 -10.70 -15.59 10.99
N ASN A 72 -10.89 -16.85 10.63
CA ASN A 72 -10.54 -17.94 11.54
C ASN A 72 -9.04 -18.29 11.43
N GLU A 73 -8.54 -19.09 12.36
CA GLU A 73 -7.11 -19.44 12.45
C GLU A 73 -6.56 -20.05 11.15
N ARG A 74 -7.31 -20.96 10.52
CA ARG A 74 -6.92 -21.58 9.24
C ARG A 74 -6.87 -20.57 8.09
N GLU A 75 -7.89 -19.70 7.98
CA GLU A 75 -7.92 -18.63 6.97
C GLU A 75 -6.78 -17.62 7.17
N GLY A 76 -6.45 -17.33 8.44
CA GLY A 76 -5.32 -16.45 8.80
C GLY A 76 -3.98 -17.04 8.39
N GLU A 77 -3.73 -18.32 8.68
CA GLU A 77 -2.51 -19.01 8.23
C GLU A 77 -2.38 -19.08 6.70
N GLU A 78 -3.49 -19.31 5.99
CA GLU A 78 -3.50 -19.31 4.53
C GLU A 78 -3.17 -17.93 3.97
N LEU A 79 -3.75 -16.88 4.55
CA LEU A 79 -3.42 -15.51 4.18
C LEU A 79 -1.94 -15.19 4.41
N LEU A 80 -1.37 -15.60 5.55
CA LEU A 80 0.05 -15.41 5.84
C LEU A 80 0.93 -16.09 4.78
N ARG A 81 0.66 -17.36 4.44
CA ARG A 81 1.41 -18.09 3.40
C ARG A 81 1.36 -17.38 2.04
N VAL A 82 0.18 -16.87 1.66
CA VAL A 82 0.01 -16.12 0.40
C VAL A 82 0.80 -14.80 0.42
N LEU A 83 0.79 -14.08 1.54
CA LEU A 83 1.53 -12.82 1.69
C LEU A 83 3.04 -13.04 1.68
N GLU A 84 3.54 -14.06 2.38
CA GLU A 84 4.96 -14.46 2.37
C GLU A 84 5.45 -14.78 0.95
N SER A 85 4.71 -15.63 0.22
CA SER A 85 5.02 -15.94 -1.18
C SER A 85 5.01 -14.69 -2.06
N SER A 86 4.05 -13.78 -1.85
CA SER A 86 3.98 -12.53 -2.61
C SER A 86 5.14 -11.59 -2.30
N GLN A 87 5.61 -11.55 -1.04
CA GLN A 87 6.79 -10.77 -0.64
C GLN A 87 8.07 -11.33 -1.25
N GLU A 88 8.22 -12.66 -1.31
CA GLU A 88 9.36 -13.30 -1.97
C GLU A 88 9.42 -12.94 -3.47
N ASP A 89 8.27 -12.97 -4.15
CA ASP A 89 8.15 -12.59 -5.56
C ASP A 89 8.49 -11.11 -5.79
N LEU A 90 8.02 -10.21 -4.92
CA LEU A 90 8.33 -8.79 -5.00
C LEU A 90 9.79 -8.50 -4.66
N GLY A 91 10.33 -9.13 -3.62
CA GLY A 91 11.73 -9.02 -3.21
C GLY A 91 12.70 -9.53 -4.28
N GLY A 92 12.29 -10.56 -5.03
CA GLY A 92 13.03 -11.05 -6.20
C GLY A 92 13.01 -10.08 -7.39
N ARG A 93 11.94 -9.28 -7.55
CA ARG A 93 11.80 -8.28 -8.64
C ARG A 93 12.46 -6.93 -8.33
N PHE A 94 12.49 -6.52 -7.06
CA PHE A 94 13.07 -5.25 -6.58
C PHE A 94 14.43 -5.44 -5.89
N GLY A 95 15.24 -6.41 -6.36
CA GLY A 95 16.50 -6.84 -5.75
C GLY A 95 17.24 -5.74 -4.97
N SER A 96 17.29 -5.90 -3.64
CA SER A 96 17.96 -5.04 -2.64
C SER A 96 18.26 -3.60 -3.10
N SER A 97 17.24 -2.78 -3.37
CA SER A 97 17.49 -1.34 -3.42
C SER A 97 17.89 -0.88 -2.02
N THR A 98 19.20 -0.72 -1.81
CA THR A 98 19.79 -0.32 -0.53
C THR A 98 19.31 1.07 -0.12
N GLU A 99 18.75 1.85 -1.05
CA GLU A 99 18.20 3.19 -0.81
C GLU A 99 16.76 3.16 -0.29
N GLY A 100 15.91 2.26 -0.79
CA GLY A 100 14.55 2.08 -0.25
C GLY A 100 14.58 1.58 1.20
N GLN A 101 15.46 0.62 1.49
CA GLN A 101 15.66 0.09 2.84
C GLN A 101 16.19 1.18 3.81
N ARG A 102 17.13 2.03 3.37
CA ARG A 102 17.64 3.15 4.17
C ARG A 102 16.59 4.21 4.49
N LEU A 103 15.60 4.39 3.63
CA LEU A 103 14.50 5.35 3.82
C LEU A 103 13.50 4.87 4.87
N LEU A 104 13.25 3.55 4.91
CA LEU A 104 12.41 2.90 5.92
C LEU A 104 13.13 2.74 7.27
N ASP A 105 14.46 2.50 7.26
CA ASP A 105 15.28 2.38 8.47
C ASP A 105 15.64 3.73 9.10
N ALA A 106 15.35 4.85 8.43
CA ALA A 106 15.54 6.18 9.00
C ALA A 106 14.30 6.55 9.84
N PRO A 107 14.42 6.66 11.19
CA PRO A 107 13.31 7.14 11.99
C PRO A 107 13.16 8.63 11.72
N ARG A 108 12.20 9.00 10.86
CA ARG A 108 11.84 10.39 10.57
C ARG A 108 10.38 10.65 10.92
N TRP A 109 9.99 10.24 12.12
CA TRP A 109 8.76 10.74 12.74
C TRP A 109 9.14 11.36 14.09
N GLY A 110 9.23 12.69 14.10
CA GLY A 110 9.38 13.52 15.30
C GLY A 110 9.60 14.99 14.93
N PRO A 111 9.12 15.94 15.75
CA PRO A 111 8.64 15.80 17.13
C PRO A 111 7.13 15.55 17.29
#